data_AF-A0A526VF05-F1
#
_entry.id   AF-A0A526VF05-F1
#
_cell.length_a   1.000
_cell.length_b   1.000
_cell.length_c   1.000
_cell.angle_alpha   90.00
_cell.angle_beta   90.00
_cell.angle_gamma   90.00
#
_symmetry.space_group_name_H-M   'P 1'
#
loop_
_entity.id
_entity.type
_entity.pdbx_description
1 polymer ?
#
loop_
_entity_poly.entity_id
_entity_poly.type
_entity_poly.pdbx_seq_one_letter_code
_entity_poly.pdbx_strand_id
1 'polypeptide(L)'
;LSKLNLPAFLKHTEQGGFFALDDVSDGTLPIDGAEIKATISKGVARIDKAEANSAKYKIWLSGIASYAGRGLALSGGVIQPDQAATQANGQQGPNQSSFFVGGTWSTPFISPISRGVSGE
;
A
#
# COMPACT_ATOMS: atom_id res chain seq x y z
N LEU A 1 -11.77 -7.06 11.33
CA LEU A 1 -10.78 -5.96 11.30
C LEU A 1 -9.46 -6.58 10.91
N SER A 2 -8.97 -6.30 9.71
CA SER A 2 -7.70 -6.86 9.23
C SER A 2 -6.55 -6.28 10.05
N LYS A 3 -5.74 -7.16 10.60
CA LYS A 3 -4.70 -6.91 11.59
C LYS A 3 -3.35 -6.82 10.87
N LEU A 4 -2.95 -5.66 10.36
CA LEU A 4 -1.72 -5.57 9.55
C LEU A 4 -0.47 -5.70 10.43
N ASN A 5 0.36 -6.72 10.16
CA ASN A 5 1.72 -6.83 10.65
C ASN A 5 2.65 -6.05 9.72
N LEU A 6 2.81 -4.75 10.00
CA LEU A 6 3.57 -3.84 9.15
C LEU A 6 5.06 -4.27 8.99
N PRO A 7 5.78 -4.71 10.04
CA PRO A 7 7.13 -5.25 9.88
C PRO A 7 7.20 -6.45 8.92
N ALA A 8 6.28 -7.42 9.03
CA ALA A 8 6.22 -8.56 8.12
C ALA A 8 5.90 -8.10 6.69
N PHE A 9 4.92 -7.23 6.52
CA PHE A 9 4.57 -6.63 5.22
C PHE A 9 5.78 -5.98 4.53
N LEU A 10 6.55 -5.17 5.26
CA LEU A 10 7.73 -4.50 4.73
C LEU A 10 8.81 -5.51 4.35
N LYS A 11 9.05 -6.53 5.18
CA LYS A 11 9.99 -7.61 4.87
C LYS A 11 9.60 -8.37 3.59
N HIS A 12 8.33 -8.75 3.43
CA HIS A 12 7.85 -9.38 2.20
C HIS A 12 8.01 -8.45 0.99
N THR A 13 7.77 -7.13 1.18
CA THR A 13 7.96 -6.14 0.11
C THR A 13 9.42 -6.00 -0.31
N GLU A 14 10.36 -6.04 0.64
CA GLU A 14 11.80 -6.00 0.37
C GLU A 14 12.31 -7.27 -0.30
N GLN A 15 11.79 -8.43 0.10
CA GLN A 15 12.12 -9.73 -0.51
C GLN A 15 11.60 -9.86 -1.94
N GLY A 16 10.62 -9.05 -2.33
CA GLY A 16 9.97 -9.11 -3.63
C GLY A 16 9.05 -10.33 -3.77
N GLY A 17 8.55 -10.54 -4.99
CA GLY A 17 7.58 -11.60 -5.27
C GLY A 17 6.18 -11.30 -4.74
N PHE A 18 5.18 -11.99 -5.29
CA PHE A 18 3.78 -11.80 -4.89
C PHE A 18 3.52 -12.53 -3.56
N PHE A 19 2.74 -11.92 -2.67
CA PHE A 19 2.29 -12.55 -1.43
C PHE A 19 0.83 -12.20 -1.13
N ALA A 20 0.13 -13.07 -0.39
CA ALA A 20 -1.24 -12.78 0.03
C ALA A 20 -1.20 -11.76 1.17
N LEU A 21 -2.14 -10.81 1.20
CA LEU A 21 -2.22 -9.89 2.35
C LEU A 21 -2.50 -10.63 3.66
N ASP A 22 -3.14 -11.80 3.57
CA ASP A 22 -3.47 -12.64 4.72
C ASP A 22 -2.21 -13.21 5.40
N ASP A 23 -1.11 -13.41 4.65
CA ASP A 23 0.18 -13.89 5.17
C ASP A 23 0.80 -12.93 6.20
N VAL A 24 0.35 -11.67 6.22
CA VAL A 24 0.82 -10.60 7.10
C VAL A 24 -0.32 -9.98 7.92
N SER A 25 -1.39 -10.75 8.14
CA SER A 25 -2.62 -10.31 8.83
C SER A 25 -2.67 -10.64 10.33
N ASP A 26 -1.53 -10.97 10.94
CA ASP A 26 -1.40 -11.39 12.34
C ASP A 26 -0.97 -10.27 13.31
N GLY A 27 -1.00 -9.01 12.87
CA GLY A 27 -0.42 -7.88 13.61
C GLY A 27 -1.40 -6.90 14.24
N THR A 28 -0.90 -5.74 14.63
CA THR A 28 -1.73 -4.57 14.95
C THR A 28 -0.96 -3.33 14.54
N LEU A 29 -1.61 -2.45 13.79
CA LEU A 29 -1.05 -1.18 13.38
C LEU A 29 -1.93 -0.07 13.97
N PRO A 30 -1.46 0.66 15.00
CA PRO A 30 -2.19 1.82 15.50
C PRO A 30 -2.24 2.89 14.41
N ILE A 31 -3.44 3.41 14.14
CA ILE A 31 -3.67 4.49 13.19
C ILE A 31 -4.12 5.73 13.98
N ASP A 32 -3.34 6.80 13.89
CA ASP A 32 -3.59 8.08 14.56
C ASP A 32 -4.62 8.92 13.78
N GLY A 33 -4.70 8.71 12.46
CA GLY A 33 -5.70 9.35 11.61
C GLY A 33 -5.70 8.80 10.19
N ALA A 34 -6.85 8.85 9.54
CA ALA A 34 -7.00 8.41 8.15
C ALA A 34 -7.85 9.41 7.35
N GLU A 35 -7.50 9.58 6.07
CA GLU A 35 -8.24 10.40 5.11
C GLU A 35 -8.50 9.57 3.85
N ILE A 36 -9.75 9.60 3.36
CA ILE A 36 -10.12 8.93 2.11
C ILE A 36 -10.95 9.88 1.25
N LYS A 37 -10.51 10.05 0.01
CA LYS A 37 -11.26 10.71 -1.08
C LYS A 37 -11.49 9.70 -2.19
N ALA A 38 -12.75 9.43 -2.47
CA ALA A 38 -13.16 8.51 -3.52
C ALA A 38 -14.44 8.98 -4.20
N THR A 39 -14.56 8.65 -5.49
CA THR A 39 -15.80 8.78 -6.25
C THR A 39 -16.35 7.39 -6.54
N ILE A 40 -17.62 7.15 -6.20
CA ILE A 40 -18.30 5.91 -6.52
C ILE A 40 -19.28 6.16 -7.66
N SER A 41 -19.11 5.44 -8.76
CA SER A 41 -20.05 5.48 -9.89
C SER A 41 -20.08 4.14 -10.61
N LYS A 42 -21.27 3.75 -11.07
CA LYS A 42 -21.48 2.52 -11.87
C LYS A 42 -20.84 1.26 -11.25
N GLY A 43 -20.91 1.14 -9.92
CA GLY A 43 -20.37 -0.02 -9.20
C GLY A 43 -18.84 -0.06 -9.12
N VAL A 44 -18.13 1.05 -9.37
CA VAL A 44 -16.68 1.18 -9.18
C VAL A 44 -16.40 2.35 -8.25
N ALA A 45 -15.63 2.10 -7.19
CA ALA A 45 -15.03 3.13 -6.38
C ALA A 45 -13.66 3.49 -6.99
N ARG A 46 -13.50 4.74 -7.41
CA ARG A 46 -12.20 5.32 -7.75
C ARG A 46 -11.68 6.03 -6.53
N ILE A 47 -10.55 5.58 -6.01
CA ILE A 47 -9.86 6.13 -4.85
C ILE A 47 -8.81 7.10 -5.37
N ASP A 48 -9.09 8.39 -5.22
CA ASP A 48 -8.16 9.46 -5.60
C ASP A 48 -7.06 9.61 -4.55
N LYS A 49 -7.44 9.43 -3.27
CA LYS A 49 -6.56 9.48 -2.11
C LYS A 49 -7.09 8.55 -1.03
N ALA A 50 -6.23 7.71 -0.48
CA ALA A 50 -6.46 7.07 0.81
C ALA A 50 -5.15 7.10 1.57
N GLU A 51 -5.13 7.70 2.75
CA GLU A 51 -3.94 7.83 3.58
C GLU A 51 -4.27 7.45 5.02
N ALA A 52 -3.36 6.74 5.67
CA ALA A 52 -3.42 6.42 7.08
C ALA A 52 -2.07 6.77 7.73
N ASN A 53 -2.12 7.57 8.79
CA ASN A 53 -0.97 7.96 9.59
C ASN A 53 -0.89 7.06 10.83
N SER A 54 0.29 6.56 11.10
CA SER A 54 0.69 5.83 12.30
C SER A 54 1.93 6.52 12.85
N ALA A 55 2.23 6.32 14.14
CA ALA A 55 3.29 7.02 14.86
C ALA A 55 4.62 7.19 14.10
N LYS A 56 5.02 6.19 13.30
CA LYS A 56 6.27 6.20 12.51
C LYS A 56 6.05 6.08 10.99
N TYR A 57 4.81 5.91 10.54
CA TYR A 57 4.54 5.52 9.16
C TYR A 57 3.35 6.25 8.58
N LYS A 58 3.46 6.58 7.30
CA LYS A 58 2.31 6.96 6.47
C LYS A 58 2.09 5.89 5.43
N ILE A 59 0.88 5.33 5.38
CA ILE A 59 0.44 4.40 4.34
C ILE A 59 -0.47 5.16 3.39
N TRP A 60 -0.28 4.99 2.09
CA TRP A 60 -1.16 5.57 1.09
C TRP A 60 -1.60 4.53 0.05
N LEU A 61 -2.80 4.73 -0.50
CA LEU A 61 -3.39 3.93 -1.56
C LEU A 61 -4.13 4.84 -2.56
N SER A 62 -4.11 4.45 -3.83
CA SER A 62 -4.94 5.04 -4.89
C SER A 62 -5.26 3.98 -5.95
N GLY A 63 -6.32 4.19 -6.73
CA GLY A 63 -6.70 3.26 -7.80
C GLY A 63 -8.20 2.97 -7.82
N ILE A 64 -8.57 1.74 -8.16
CA ILE A 64 -9.98 1.35 -8.27
C ILE A 64 -10.31 0.08 -7.49
N ALA A 65 -11.55 0.04 -6.98
CA ALA A 65 -12.17 -1.15 -6.40
C ALA A 65 -13.56 -1.35 -7.03
N SER A 66 -13.80 -2.51 -7.65
CA SER A 66 -15.11 -2.82 -8.26
C SER A 66 -16.02 -3.55 -7.28
N TYR A 67 -17.29 -3.17 -7.22
CA TYR A 67 -18.29 -3.82 -6.36
C TYR A 67 -18.81 -5.13 -6.98
N ALA A 68 -19.18 -5.08 -8.27
CA ALA A 68 -19.76 -6.23 -8.97
C ALA A 68 -18.77 -7.39 -9.13
N GLY A 69 -17.50 -7.09 -9.45
CA GLY A 69 -16.43 -8.08 -9.61
C GLY A 69 -15.56 -8.27 -8.36
N ARG A 70 -15.77 -7.46 -7.31
CA ARG A 70 -14.94 -7.42 -6.09
C ARG A 70 -13.45 -7.27 -6.37
N GLY A 71 -13.06 -6.75 -7.53
CA GLY A 71 -11.68 -6.65 -7.96
C GLY A 71 -10.98 -5.45 -7.33
N LEU A 72 -9.68 -5.59 -7.09
CA LEU A 72 -8.79 -4.53 -6.64
C LEU A 72 -7.73 -4.29 -7.70
N ALA A 73 -7.50 -3.01 -8.01
CA ALA A 73 -6.35 -2.56 -8.77
C ALA A 73 -5.90 -1.25 -8.13
N LEU A 74 -5.11 -1.37 -7.07
CA LEU A 74 -4.62 -0.24 -6.29
C LEU A 74 -3.10 -0.17 -6.38
N SER A 75 -2.57 1.04 -6.38
CA SER A 75 -1.18 1.33 -6.06
C SER A 75 -1.10 1.81 -4.63
N GLY A 76 0.01 1.53 -3.95
CA GLY A 76 0.22 1.96 -2.59
C GLY A 76 1.68 2.12 -2.23
N GLY A 77 1.88 2.70 -1.06
CA GLY A 77 3.19 2.76 -0.45
C GLY A 77 3.15 3.01 1.05
N VAL A 78 4.27 2.67 1.69
CA VAL A 78 4.57 2.98 3.09
C VAL A 78 5.76 3.92 3.11
N ILE A 79 5.62 5.05 3.80
CA ILE A 79 6.66 6.06 3.98
C ILE A 79 7.01 6.12 5.47
N GLN A 80 8.30 6.17 5.80
CA GLN A 80 8.78 6.48 7.15
C GLN A 80 9.28 7.94 7.20
N PRO A 81 8.51 8.88 7.79
CA PRO A 81 8.79 10.32 7.68
C PRO A 81 10.12 10.78 8.33
N ASP A 82 10.56 10.11 9.40
CA ASP A 82 11.72 10.51 10.21
C ASP A 82 13.08 10.11 9.62
N GLN A 83 13.11 9.32 8.55
CA GLN A 83 14.34 9.15 7.79
C GLN A 83 14.33 10.17 6.65
N ALA A 84 14.96 11.31 6.90
CA ALA A 84 15.08 12.40 5.95
C ALA A 84 15.68 11.91 4.63
N ALA A 85 14.87 11.90 3.57
CA ALA A 85 15.35 11.97 2.22
C ALA A 85 14.55 13.07 1.52
N THR A 86 15.27 14.10 1.11
CA THR A 86 14.85 15.19 0.23
C THR A 86 14.11 14.61 -0.97
N GLN A 87 12.78 14.67 -0.96
CA GLN A 87 11.97 14.27 -2.10
C GLN A 87 12.00 15.41 -3.14
N ALA A 88 12.89 15.30 -4.11
CA ALA A 88 12.81 16.05 -5.36
C ALA A 88 12.25 15.13 -6.45
N ASN A 89 11.15 15.56 -7.09
CA ASN A 89 10.63 15.07 -8.36
C ASN A 89 10.47 13.54 -8.55
N GLY A 90 9.48 12.94 -7.88
CA GLY A 90 8.87 11.68 -8.34
C GLY A 90 9.75 10.42 -8.24
N GLN A 91 10.91 10.52 -7.60
CA GLN A 91 11.75 9.37 -7.25
C GLN A 91 11.39 8.87 -5.85
N GLN A 92 11.14 7.57 -5.72
CA GLN A 92 10.93 6.92 -4.41
C GLN A 92 12.16 7.18 -3.54
N GLY A 93 11.97 7.90 -2.43
CA GLY A 93 13.04 8.07 -1.44
C GLY A 93 13.47 6.71 -0.86
N PRO A 94 14.69 6.59 -0.32
CA PRO A 94 15.22 5.35 0.26
C PRO A 94 14.35 4.72 1.35
N ASN A 95 13.40 5.48 1.92
CA ASN A 95 12.55 5.11 3.05
C ASN A 95 11.08 4.92 2.63
N GLN A 96 10.87 4.57 1.36
CA GLN A 96 9.57 4.31 0.78
C GLN A 96 9.52 2.90 0.18
N SER A 97 8.59 2.09 0.67
CA SER A 97 8.20 0.82 0.05
C SER A 97 6.96 1.06 -0.80
N SER A 98 6.95 0.67 -2.07
CA SER A 98 5.78 0.80 -2.94
C SER A 98 5.35 -0.54 -3.48
N PHE A 99 4.06 -0.69 -3.75
CA PHE A 99 3.46 -1.96 -4.12
C PHE A 99 2.16 -1.74 -4.90
N PHE A 100 1.74 -2.77 -5.63
CA PHE A 100 0.38 -2.90 -6.14
C PHE A 100 -0.44 -3.83 -5.25
N VAL A 101 -1.73 -3.55 -5.10
CA VAL A 101 -2.72 -4.44 -4.51
C VAL A 101 -3.63 -4.94 -5.63
N GLY A 102 -3.62 -6.24 -5.84
CA GLY A 102 -4.48 -6.93 -6.79
C GLY A 102 -5.37 -7.96 -6.10
N GLY A 103 -6.10 -8.73 -6.91
CA GLY A 103 -6.97 -9.79 -6.42
C GLY A 103 -8.37 -9.29 -6.10
N THR A 104 -8.99 -9.88 -5.08
CA THR A 104 -10.36 -9.54 -4.68
C THR A 104 -10.42 -8.91 -3.30
N TRP A 105 -11.56 -8.31 -2.94
CA TRP A 105 -11.78 -7.72 -1.61
C TRP A 105 -11.55 -8.72 -0.46
N SER A 106 -11.79 -10.02 -0.71
CA SER A 106 -11.60 -11.09 0.27
C SER A 106 -10.26 -11.80 0.17
N THR A 107 -9.62 -11.76 -1.00
CA THR A 107 -8.32 -12.41 -1.26
C THR A 107 -7.37 -11.45 -1.98
N PRO A 108 -6.98 -10.34 -1.34
CA PRO A 108 -6.04 -9.41 -1.93
C PRO A 108 -4.62 -10.01 -1.92
N PHE A 109 -3.85 -9.71 -2.96
CA PHE A 109 -2.42 -9.97 -3.00
C PHE A 109 -1.64 -8.68 -3.16
N ILE A 110 -0.39 -8.70 -2.72
CA ILE A 110 0.54 -7.59 -2.82
C ILE A 110 1.61 -7.95 -3.84
N SER A 111 1.91 -7.03 -4.74
CA SER A 111 3.01 -7.10 -5.68
C SER A 111 3.99 -5.97 -5.39
N PRO A 112 5.15 -6.25 -4.79
CA PRO A 112 6.18 -5.26 -4.53
C PRO A 112 6.68 -4.59 -5.80
N ILE A 113 6.85 -3.27 -5.76
CA ILE A 113 7.57 -2.53 -6.78
C ILE A 113 9.02 -2.45 -6.32
N SER A 114 9.85 -3.36 -6.82
CA SER A 114 11.28 -3.33 -6.53
C SER A 114 11.87 -2.00 -7.00
N ARG A 115 12.75 -1.42 -6.19
CA ARG A 115 13.69 -0.42 -6.68
C ARG A 115 14.54 -1.13 -7.73
N GLY A 116 14.28 -0.86 -9.01
CA GLY A 116 15.17 -1.33 -10.06
C GLY A 116 16.58 -0.85 -9.72
N VAL A 117 17.54 -1.77 -9.58
CA VAL A 117 18.90 -1.41 -9.91
C VAL A 117 18.84 -0.99 -11.38
N SER A 118 18.98 0.30 -11.64
CA SER A 118 19.26 0.75 -13.01
C SER A 118 20.47 -0.06 -13.45
N GLY A 119 20.27 -0.92 -14.45
CA GLY A 119 21.29 -1.85 -14.92
C GLY A 119 22.56 -1.11 -15.34
N GLU A 120 23.65 -1.85 -15.14
CA GLU A 120 25.00 -1.66 -15.68
C GLU A 120 25.02 -1.31 -17.17
#